data_AF-A0AAV4L5Q9-F1
#
_entry.id   AF-A0AAV4L5Q9-F1
#
_cell.length_a   1.000
_cell.length_b   1.000
_cell.length_c   1.000
_cell.angle_alpha   90.00
_cell.angle_beta   90.00
_cell.angle_gamma   90.00
#
_symmetry.space_group_name_H-M   'P 1'
#
loop_
_entity.id
_entity.type
_entity.pdbx_description
1 polymer ?
#
loop_
_entity_poly.entity_id
_entity_poly.type
_entity_poly.pdbx_seq_one_letter_code
_entity_poly.pdbx_strand_id
1 'polypeptide(L)' 'MSFRANLQYLRAQRNMPQEQLAMLLGVSRQAISKWESEKAYNPRWTSCL' A
#
# COMPACT_ATOMS: atom_id res chain seq x y z
N MET A 1 7.31 -12.06 8.37
CA MET A 1 6.07 -11.41 7.90
C MET A 1 6.43 -10.05 7.31
N SER A 2 6.13 -9.78 6.04
CA SER A 2 6.38 -8.47 5.44
C SER A 2 5.22 -7.49 5.74
N PHE A 3 5.50 -6.19 5.79
CA PHE A 3 4.49 -5.15 6.04
C PHE A 3 3.31 -5.25 5.05
N ARG A 4 3.61 -5.50 3.77
CA ARG A 4 2.65 -5.82 2.71
C ARG A 4 1.73 -6.98 3.10
N ALA A 5 2.29 -8.10 3.58
CA ALA A 5 1.51 -9.28 3.92
C ALA A 5 0.54 -9.02 5.08
N ASN A 6 0.96 -8.25 6.09
CA ASN A 6 0.07 -7.84 7.18
C ASN A 6 -1.07 -6.94 6.67
N LEU A 7 -0.79 -6.03 5.73
CA LEU A 7 -1.78 -5.15 5.12
C LEU A 7 -2.85 -5.93 4.34
N GLN A 8 -2.41 -6.88 3.52
CA GLN A 8 -3.30 -7.76 2.77
C GLN A 8 -4.11 -8.68 3.70
N TYR A 9 -3.47 -9.22 4.75
CA TYR A 9 -4.14 -10.03 5.76
C TYR A 9 -5.26 -9.27 6.48
N LEU A 10 -4.97 -8.04 6.93
CA LEU A 10 -5.95 -7.18 7.58
C LEU A 10 -7.11 -6.80 6.64
N ARG A 11 -6.84 -6.59 5.35
CA ARG A 11 -7.90 -6.36 4.35
C ARG A 11 -8.79 -7.56 4.14
N ALA A 12 -8.18 -8.74 4.01
CA ALA A 12 -8.89 -10.00 3.78
C ALA A 12 -9.79 -10.34 4.98
N GLN A 13 -9.30 -10.15 6.21
CA GLN A 13 -10.10 -10.37 7.41
C GLN A 13 -11.34 -9.48 7.50
N ARG A 14 -11.25 -8.25 6.99
CA ARG A 14 -12.34 -7.26 7.07
C ARG A 14 -13.13 -7.09 5.78
N ASN A 15 -12.84 -7.91 4.75
CA ASN A 15 -13.44 -7.81 3.42
C ASN A 15 -13.49 -6.37 2.88
N MET A 16 -12.40 -5.61 3.09
CA MET A 16 -12.40 -4.17 2.82
C MET A 16 -11.59 -3.78 1.57
N PRO A 17 -12.07 -2.81 0.78
CA PRO A 17 -11.33 -2.24 -0.35
C PRO A 17 -10.21 -1.30 0.13
N GLN A 18 -9.24 -1.04 -0.76
CA GLN A 18 -8.09 -0.15 -0.45
C GLN A 18 -8.52 1.24 -0.01
N GLU A 19 -9.57 1.81 -0.61
CA GLU A 19 -10.10 3.13 -0.21
C GLU A 19 -10.56 3.14 1.24
N GLN A 20 -11.27 2.10 1.67
CA GLN A 20 -11.79 2.04 3.02
C GLN A 20 -10.68 1.89 4.04
N LEU A 21 -9.58 1.21 3.67
CA LEU A 21 -8.40 1.12 4.52
C LEU A 21 -7.62 2.43 4.54
N ALA A 22 -7.55 3.11 3.40
CA ALA A 22 -6.95 4.43 3.28
C ALA A 22 -7.68 5.44 4.18
N MET A 23 -9.02 5.44 4.15
CA MET A 23 -9.85 6.25 5.03
C MET A 23 -9.61 5.94 6.51
N LEU A 24 -9.52 4.66 6.87
CA LEU A 24 -9.28 4.25 8.26
C LEU A 24 -7.91 4.70 8.79
N LEU A 25 -6.90 4.65 7.92
CA LEU A 25 -5.52 5.02 8.25
C LEU A 25 -5.25 6.52 8.04
N GLY A 26 -6.21 7.30 7.54
CA GLY A 26 -6.03 8.73 7.24
C GLY A 26 -5.00 8.99 6.15
N VAL A 27 -4.75 8.02 5.26
CA VAL A 27 -3.80 8.13 4.16
C VAL A 27 -4.52 8.08 2.82
N SER A 28 -3.84 8.50 1.75
CA SER A 28 -4.41 8.38 0.41
C SER A 28 -4.46 6.92 -0.06
N ARG A 29 -5.45 6.56 -0.87
CA ARG A 29 -5.53 5.25 -1.54
C ARG A 29 -4.23 4.92 -2.30
N GLN A 30 -3.60 5.94 -2.88
CA GLN A 30 -2.33 5.80 -3.58
C GLN A 30 -1.19 5.36 -2.65
N ALA A 31 -1.18 5.79 -1.38
CA ALA A 31 -0.22 5.31 -0.39
C ALA A 31 -0.43 3.81 -0.09
N ILE A 32 -1.67 3.38 0.12
CA ILE A 32 -2.01 1.95 0.29
C ILE A 32 -1.56 1.14 -0.93
N SER A 33 -1.85 1.62 -2.13
CA SER A 33 -1.46 0.96 -3.38
C SER A 33 0.06 0.83 -3.52
N LYS A 34 0.82 1.88 -3.13
CA LYS A 34 2.29 1.86 -3.07
C LYS A 34 2.82 0.86 -2.03
N TRP A 35 2.19 0.79 -0.86
CA TRP A 35 2.57 -0.13 0.21
C TRP A 35 2.29 -1.59 -0.15
N GLU A 36 1.19 -1.86 -0.86
CA GLU A 36 0.84 -3.20 -1.32
C GLU A 36 1.68 -3.67 -2.54
N SER A 37 2.18 -2.74 -3.36
CA SER A 37 2.84 -3.06 -4.64
C SER A 37 4.36 -3.35 -4.53
N GLU A 38 4.93 -3.47 -3.33
CA GLU A 38 6.38 -3.68 -3.08
C GLU A 38 7.34 -2.61 -3.62
N LYS A 39 6.90 -1.75 -4.54
CA LYS A 39 7.59 -0.54 -5.01
C LYS A 39 7.44 0.61 -4.02
N ALA A 40 7.57 0.32 -2.73
CA ALA A 40 7.81 1.35 -1.75
C ALA A 40 9.17 1.97 -2.12
N TYR A 41 9.11 3.12 -2.80
CA TYR A 41 10.26 3.93 -3.16
C TYR A 41 11.24 3.27 -4.16
N ASN A 42 10.85 3.17 -5.43
CA ASN A 42 11.80 3.52 -6.49
C ASN A 42 11.38 4.90 -7.00
N PRO A 43 11.88 6.01 -6.42
CA PRO A 43 11.68 7.29 -7.04
C PRO A 43 12.33 7.18 -8.41
N ARG A 44 11.59 7.53 -9.45
CA ARG A 44 11.97 7.36 -10.85
C ARG A 44 13.10 8.34 -11.26
N TRP A 45 14.17 8.42 -10.47
CA TRP A 45 15.38 9.20 -10.73
C TRP A 45 16.45 8.41 -11.50
N THR A 46 16.29 7.09 -11.70
CA THR A 46 17.25 6.24 -12.42
C THR A 46 17.10 6.27 -13.95
N SER A 47 16.37 7.23 -14.52
CA SER A 47 16.25 7.36 -15.99
C SER A 47 17.10 8.48 -16.60
N CYS A 48 18.07 9.02 -15.85
CA CYS A 48 18.98 10.08 -16.35
C CYS A 48 20.48 9.78 -16.13
N LEU A 49 20.89 8.50 -16.03
CA LEU A 49 22.30 8.11 -16.13
C LEU A 49 22.49 7.14 -17.29
#